data_AF-D4IMU6-F1
#
_entry.id   AF-D4IMU6-F1
#
_cell.length_a   1.000
_cell.length_b   1.000
_cell.length_c   1.000
_cell.angle_alpha   90.00
_cell.angle_beta   90.00
_cell.angle_gamma   90.00
#
_symmetry.space_group_name_H-M   'P 1'
#
loop_
_entity.id
_entity.type
_entity.pdbx_description
1 polymer ?
#
loop_
_entity_poly.entity_id
_entity_poly.type
_entity_poly.pdbx_seq_one_letter_code
_entity_poly.pdbx_strand_id
1 'polypeptide(L)'
;MKPMKPSYFMNRVLLFVLLLVVGNGALSQERIDTLYYSRSGVTVRNPVFADYYRLALYPADSAGLKMFKDFYISGELRREGHFQTIDTLDDCRTVFDGDVVSYFKNGHMSEKSYYSGGLLEGEYRQYDENGTLKTRALYAGGELSGTYKTYNEDGSCRMVEYRAGLPVHDYYLLADGSGNTLKFRIADDMPVWESPAIAERSADYRDGVPWEVYFKNGLTIALTDAIVRDYGKWHRVDVIISNNSLTPVEFNPETDMTAYSVDEHDVATDLQVWSCDSYLKKVNRSQTWAAVLMGVSEGMAAAGAGYSTSTTTGYSSYGGYSSYTATTYNPSAAYQANMASQQRLADFGQALQDEQQVKKLGYLKKNTIYPGESVSGFVHVAWIKGERVVFIIRIEGAEYIYEWGFDKKNAFLLNKNN
;
A
#
# COMPACT_ATOMS: atom_id res chain seq x y z
N MET A 1 -24.83 -38.15 60.75
CA MET A 1 -24.30 -39.04 59.69
C MET A 1 -22.99 -38.45 59.18
N LYS A 2 -22.05 -39.33 58.82
CA LYS A 2 -20.59 -39.18 58.75
C LYS A 2 -20.03 -37.99 57.91
N PRO A 3 -18.84 -37.47 58.26
CA PRO A 3 -18.00 -36.69 57.34
C PRO A 3 -17.30 -37.62 56.33
N MET A 4 -17.32 -37.23 55.06
CA MET A 4 -16.74 -37.96 53.93
C MET A 4 -15.24 -37.65 53.83
N LYS A 5 -14.42 -38.71 53.73
CA LYS A 5 -12.95 -38.67 53.69
C LYS A 5 -12.41 -38.08 52.37
N PRO A 6 -11.18 -37.52 52.36
CA PRO A 6 -10.55 -37.03 51.14
C PRO A 6 -10.25 -38.20 50.18
N SER A 7 -10.66 -37.99 48.94
CA SER A 7 -10.58 -38.92 47.82
C SER A 7 -9.14 -39.20 47.41
N TYR A 8 -8.81 -40.49 47.41
CA TYR A 8 -7.67 -41.11 46.75
C TYR A 8 -7.59 -40.67 45.28
N PHE A 9 -6.70 -39.74 44.95
CA PHE A 9 -6.34 -39.45 43.56
C PHE A 9 -4.82 -39.36 43.31
N MET A 10 -4.01 -39.65 44.33
CA MET A 10 -2.54 -39.53 44.28
C MET A 10 -1.82 -40.87 44.05
N ASN A 11 -2.47 -41.86 43.43
CA ASN A 11 -1.92 -43.23 43.33
C ASN A 11 -2.09 -43.90 41.96
N ARG A 12 -2.22 -43.14 40.86
CA ARG A 12 -2.37 -43.73 39.50
C ARG A 12 -1.44 -43.22 38.41
N VAL A 13 -0.39 -42.48 38.74
CA VAL A 13 0.66 -42.11 37.77
C VAL A 13 2.04 -42.70 38.11
N LEU A 14 2.20 -43.32 39.28
CA LEU A 14 3.41 -44.07 39.66
C LEU A 14 3.25 -45.56 39.32
N LEU A 15 3.14 -45.91 38.04
CA LEU A 15 3.16 -47.33 37.65
C LEU A 15 3.62 -47.54 36.21
N PHE A 16 4.85 -47.14 35.90
CA PHE A 16 5.62 -47.71 34.78
C PHE A 16 7.11 -47.46 35.03
N VAL A 17 7.74 -48.27 35.88
CA VAL A 17 9.12 -48.81 35.73
C VAL A 17 9.30 -49.84 36.86
N LEU A 18 9.03 -51.12 36.57
CA LEU A 18 9.69 -52.22 37.27
C LEU A 18 9.68 -53.46 36.38
N LEU A 19 10.74 -53.65 35.60
CA LEU A 19 11.02 -54.91 34.94
C LEU A 19 12.49 -55.26 35.20
N LEU A 20 12.68 -56.05 36.26
CA LEU A 20 13.90 -56.79 36.56
C LEU A 20 13.99 -57.95 35.57
N VAL A 21 14.92 -57.88 34.61
CA VAL A 21 15.38 -59.05 33.87
C VAL A 21 16.80 -59.35 34.32
N VAL A 22 16.95 -60.47 35.04
CA VAL A 22 18.26 -61.08 35.30
C VAL A 22 18.69 -61.78 34.01
N GLY A 23 19.69 -61.23 33.34
CA GLY A 23 20.35 -61.85 32.19
C GLY A 23 21.72 -61.20 31.99
N ASN A 24 22.78 -61.97 32.21
CA ASN A 24 24.17 -61.55 31.94
C ASN A 24 24.39 -61.43 30.43
N GLY A 25 24.11 -60.24 29.91
CA GLY A 25 24.60 -59.69 28.66
C GLY A 25 24.64 -58.18 28.87
N ALA A 26 25.71 -57.51 28.45
CA ALA A 26 25.81 -56.05 28.51
C ALA A 26 24.79 -55.42 27.54
N LEU A 27 23.51 -55.47 27.90
CA LEU A 27 22.46 -54.71 27.27
C LEU A 27 22.57 -53.30 27.85
N SER A 28 22.98 -52.35 27.02
CA SER A 28 22.94 -50.95 27.39
C SER A 28 21.51 -50.61 27.80
N GLN A 29 21.31 -50.15 29.03
CA GLN A 29 19.99 -49.86 29.59
C GLN A 29 19.73 -48.37 29.47
N GLU A 30 18.54 -48.00 28.99
CA GLU A 30 18.10 -46.61 28.99
C GLU A 30 18.04 -46.06 30.42
N ARG A 31 18.54 -44.84 30.62
CA ARG A 31 18.56 -44.17 31.92
C ARG A 31 17.64 -42.97 31.88
N ILE A 32 16.77 -42.85 32.88
CA ILE A 32 15.88 -41.70 33.06
C ILE A 32 16.19 -41.05 34.40
N ASP A 33 16.56 -39.77 34.37
CA ASP A 33 16.72 -38.95 35.57
C ASP A 33 15.49 -38.08 35.80
N THR A 34 15.09 -37.93 37.06
CA THR A 34 14.06 -36.97 37.47
C THR A 34 14.71 -35.84 38.27
N LEU A 35 14.55 -34.60 37.79
CA LEU A 35 15.10 -33.39 38.42
C LEU A 35 13.96 -32.42 38.74
N TYR A 36 14.02 -31.78 39.90
CA TYR A 36 12.98 -30.85 40.38
C TYR A 36 13.54 -29.43 40.42
N TYR A 37 12.83 -28.46 39.87
CA TYR A 37 13.30 -27.09 39.71
C TYR A 37 12.29 -26.07 40.25
N SER A 38 12.81 -24.96 40.79
CA SER A 38 12.01 -23.78 41.14
C SER A 38 11.64 -22.99 39.87
N ARG A 39 10.79 -21.97 40.01
CA ARG A 39 10.44 -21.04 38.92
C ARG A 39 11.65 -20.40 38.25
N SER A 40 12.73 -20.19 38.99
CA SER A 40 13.98 -19.59 38.49
C SER A 40 14.93 -20.61 37.87
N GLY A 41 14.56 -21.89 37.76
CA GLY A 41 15.39 -22.95 37.18
C GLY A 41 16.42 -23.55 38.13
N VAL A 42 16.39 -23.21 39.43
CA VAL A 42 17.35 -23.76 40.42
C VAL A 42 16.81 -25.08 40.96
N THR A 43 17.69 -26.08 41.07
CA THR A 43 17.30 -27.41 41.57
C THR A 43 16.83 -27.37 43.02
N VAL A 44 15.72 -28.06 43.30
CA VAL A 44 15.12 -28.16 44.64
C VAL A 44 15.13 -29.62 45.10
N ARG A 45 15.63 -29.86 46.31
CA ARG A 45 15.74 -31.23 46.87
C ARG A 45 14.41 -31.83 47.27
N ASN A 46 13.46 -30.98 47.71
CA ASN A 46 12.14 -31.41 48.12
C ASN A 46 11.12 -31.03 47.02
N PRO A 47 10.47 -32.03 46.37
CA PRO A 47 9.50 -31.79 45.29
C PRO A 47 8.35 -30.84 45.66
N VAL A 48 8.01 -30.70 46.95
CA VAL A 48 6.94 -29.80 47.41
C VAL A 48 7.24 -28.32 47.10
N PHE A 49 8.52 -27.95 46.96
CA PHE A 49 8.94 -26.58 46.64
C PHE A 49 9.29 -26.39 45.15
N ALA A 50 9.02 -27.39 44.30
CA ALA A 50 9.29 -27.30 42.88
C ALA A 50 8.12 -26.66 42.13
N ASP A 51 8.43 -25.83 41.12
CA ASP A 51 7.44 -25.31 40.18
C ASP A 51 7.25 -26.24 38.97
N TYR A 52 8.31 -26.99 38.61
CA TYR A 52 8.29 -27.99 37.55
C TYR A 52 9.32 -29.10 37.80
N TYR A 53 9.19 -30.23 37.10
CA TYR A 53 10.16 -31.31 37.12
C TYR A 53 10.51 -31.76 35.70
N ARG A 54 11.74 -32.20 35.49
CA ARG A 54 12.27 -32.75 34.24
C ARG A 54 12.42 -34.26 34.33
N LEU A 55 11.99 -34.96 33.29
CA LEU A 55 12.43 -36.30 32.96
C LEU A 55 13.50 -36.19 31.87
N ALA A 56 14.72 -36.62 32.16
CA ALA A 56 15.84 -36.62 31.21
C ALA A 56 16.17 -38.05 30.78
N LEU A 57 15.92 -38.36 29.51
CA LEU A 57 16.16 -39.67 28.91
C LEU A 57 17.54 -39.70 28.25
N TYR A 58 18.35 -40.65 28.70
CA TYR A 58 19.63 -41.01 28.13
C TYR A 58 19.46 -42.36 27.42
N PRO A 59 19.46 -42.38 26.07
CA PRO A 59 19.28 -43.61 25.32
C PRO A 59 20.44 -44.57 25.57
N ALA A 60 20.13 -45.86 25.48
CA ALA A 60 21.10 -46.93 25.55
C ALA A 60 22.12 -46.88 24.40
N ASP A 61 21.67 -46.46 23.22
CA ASP A 61 22.52 -46.23 22.07
C ASP A 61 23.20 -44.86 22.18
N SER A 62 24.53 -44.85 22.10
CA SER A 62 25.33 -43.61 22.06
C SER A 62 25.02 -42.72 20.86
N ALA A 63 24.46 -43.27 19.78
CA ALA A 63 23.97 -42.50 18.62
C ALA A 63 22.55 -41.94 18.82
N GLY A 64 21.84 -42.37 19.86
CA GLY A 64 20.51 -41.87 20.18
C GLY A 64 20.55 -40.43 20.68
N LEU A 65 19.56 -39.62 20.28
CA LEU A 65 19.41 -38.26 20.78
C LEU A 65 18.91 -38.29 22.22
N LYS A 66 19.56 -37.51 23.10
CA LYS A 66 19.09 -37.35 24.48
C LYS A 66 17.86 -36.45 24.48
N MET A 67 16.81 -36.86 25.18
CA MET A 67 15.52 -36.18 25.16
C MET A 67 15.12 -35.78 26.56
N PHE A 68 14.45 -34.63 26.69
CA PHE A 68 13.86 -34.24 27.96
C PHE A 68 12.38 -33.93 27.81
N LYS A 69 11.66 -34.10 28.93
CA LYS A 69 10.29 -33.61 29.11
C LYS A 69 10.19 -32.93 30.46
N ASP A 70 9.90 -31.64 30.45
CA ASP A 70 9.53 -30.87 31.63
C ASP A 70 8.01 -30.93 31.79
N PHE A 71 7.56 -31.12 33.02
CA PHE A 71 6.17 -31.08 33.41
C PHE A 71 5.98 -30.02 34.49
N TYR A 72 4.87 -29.30 34.44
CA TYR A 72 4.43 -28.50 35.57
C TYR A 72 4.33 -29.39 36.82
N ILE A 73 4.50 -28.84 38.02
CA ILE A 73 4.39 -29.65 39.25
C ILE A 73 3.00 -30.32 39.40
N SER A 74 1.98 -29.78 38.72
CA SER A 74 0.63 -30.35 38.59
C SER A 74 0.52 -31.53 37.61
N GLY A 75 1.55 -31.79 36.78
CA GLY A 75 1.68 -32.97 35.93
C GLY A 75 1.44 -32.75 34.44
N GLU A 76 1.01 -31.55 34.01
CA GLU A 76 0.83 -31.22 32.61
C GLU A 76 2.19 -30.99 31.91
N LEU A 77 2.29 -31.33 30.61
CA LEU A 77 3.51 -31.12 29.85
C LEU A 77 3.82 -29.61 29.76
N ARG A 78 5.06 -29.24 30.08
CA ARG A 78 5.54 -27.86 30.07
C ARG A 78 6.50 -27.59 28.93
N ARG A 79 7.44 -28.50 28.68
CA ARG A 79 8.46 -28.35 27.62
C ARG A 79 9.01 -29.69 27.23
N GLU A 80 9.37 -29.86 25.97
CA GLU A 80 10.10 -31.04 25.50
C GLU A 80 11.07 -30.69 24.39
N GLY A 81 12.06 -31.56 24.18
CA GLY A 81 13.06 -31.40 23.14
C GLY A 81 14.28 -32.27 23.38
N HIS A 82 15.40 -31.88 22.77
CA HIS A 82 16.68 -32.58 22.94
C HIS A 82 17.68 -31.72 23.69
N PHE A 83 18.70 -32.38 24.24
CA PHE A 83 19.78 -31.71 24.95
C PHE A 83 21.13 -32.37 24.69
N GLN A 84 22.20 -31.58 24.75
CA GLN A 84 23.57 -32.09 24.74
C GLN A 84 24.01 -32.45 26.17
N THR A 85 23.82 -31.51 27.11
CA THR A 85 24.14 -31.66 28.53
C THR A 85 23.06 -31.03 29.40
N ILE A 86 22.80 -31.62 30.57
CA ILE A 86 21.93 -31.06 31.61
C ILE A 86 22.80 -30.62 32.77
N ASP A 87 22.59 -29.40 33.24
CA ASP A 87 23.13 -28.95 34.52
C ASP A 87 22.13 -29.34 35.63
N THR A 88 22.61 -30.13 36.58
CA THR A 88 21.78 -30.70 37.66
C THR A 88 21.53 -29.73 38.81
N LEU A 89 22.12 -28.53 38.78
CA LEU A 89 21.98 -27.48 39.78
C LEU A 89 21.19 -26.28 39.27
N ASP A 90 21.35 -25.94 37.99
CA ASP A 90 20.80 -24.73 37.37
C ASP A 90 20.37 -24.98 35.92
N ASP A 91 19.06 -25.10 35.67
CA ASP A 91 18.50 -25.39 34.34
C ASP A 91 18.85 -24.31 33.30
N CYS A 92 19.13 -23.07 33.74
CA CYS A 92 19.56 -22.01 32.83
C CYS A 92 20.91 -22.30 32.15
N ARG A 93 21.66 -23.29 32.66
CA ARG A 93 22.95 -23.74 32.10
C ARG A 93 22.83 -25.05 31.29
N THR A 94 21.62 -25.59 31.16
CA THR A 94 21.37 -26.75 30.28
C THR A 94 21.64 -26.36 28.83
N VAL A 95 22.38 -27.21 28.11
CA VAL A 95 22.69 -27.03 26.70
C VAL A 95 21.68 -27.80 25.87
N PHE A 96 20.67 -27.10 25.35
CA PHE A 96 19.66 -27.68 24.46
C PHE A 96 20.20 -27.89 23.04
N ASP A 97 19.53 -28.78 22.29
CA ASP A 97 19.86 -29.09 20.91
C ASP A 97 18.58 -29.37 20.11
N GLY A 98 18.57 -28.98 18.84
CA GLY A 98 17.44 -29.19 17.95
C GLY A 98 16.18 -28.42 18.35
N ASP A 99 15.03 -28.91 17.89
CA ASP A 99 13.73 -28.32 18.24
C ASP A 99 13.43 -28.49 19.74
N VAL A 100 13.02 -27.38 20.36
CA VAL A 100 12.46 -27.33 21.71
C VAL A 100 11.09 -26.67 21.64
N VAL A 101 10.09 -27.34 22.20
CA VAL A 101 8.69 -26.89 22.22
C VAL A 101 8.23 -26.73 23.66
N SER A 102 7.62 -25.59 23.97
CA SER A 102 7.05 -25.30 25.28
C SER A 102 5.53 -25.18 25.18
N TYR A 103 4.83 -25.48 26.26
CA TYR A 103 3.37 -25.54 26.32
C TYR A 103 2.82 -24.77 27.53
N PHE A 104 1.67 -24.15 27.36
CA PHE A 104 0.83 -23.66 28.45
C PHE A 104 0.22 -24.82 29.24
N LYS A 105 -0.28 -24.55 30.44
CA LYS A 105 -0.97 -25.57 31.26
C LYS A 105 -2.20 -26.18 30.59
N ASN A 106 -2.84 -25.44 29.68
CA ASN A 106 -3.96 -25.93 28.87
C ASN A 106 -3.53 -26.91 27.76
N GLY A 107 -2.22 -27.14 27.57
CA GLY A 107 -1.67 -28.02 26.54
C GLY A 107 -1.43 -27.36 25.18
N HIS A 108 -1.81 -26.08 25.00
CA HIS A 108 -1.48 -25.34 23.79
C HIS A 108 0.00 -24.98 23.76
N MET A 109 0.59 -24.99 22.57
CA MET A 109 1.98 -24.60 22.36
C MET A 109 2.14 -23.12 22.72
N SER A 110 3.09 -22.81 23.60
CA SER A 110 3.45 -21.44 23.97
C SER A 110 4.65 -20.93 23.18
N GLU A 111 5.59 -21.80 22.86
CA GLU A 111 6.85 -21.44 22.22
C GLU A 111 7.39 -22.59 21.38
N LYS A 112 8.00 -22.26 20.25
CA LYS A 112 8.82 -23.17 19.46
C LYS A 112 10.13 -22.49 19.10
N SER A 113 11.24 -23.15 19.41
CA SER A 113 12.60 -22.67 19.20
C SER A 113 13.48 -23.78 18.64
N TYR A 114 14.56 -23.41 17.97
CA TYR A 114 15.60 -24.34 17.57
C TYR A 114 16.93 -23.92 18.21
N TYR A 115 17.68 -24.90 18.72
CA TYR A 115 18.96 -24.70 19.37
C TYR A 115 20.06 -25.46 18.62
N SER A 116 21.24 -24.83 18.51
CA SER A 116 22.45 -25.48 18.04
C SER A 116 23.59 -25.15 18.99
N GLY A 117 24.19 -26.17 19.62
CA GLY A 117 25.26 -25.96 20.61
C GLY A 117 24.80 -25.15 21.84
N GLY A 118 23.52 -25.26 22.22
CA GLY A 118 22.92 -24.50 23.32
C GLY A 118 22.53 -23.06 22.99
N LEU A 119 22.81 -22.57 21.78
CA LEU A 119 22.44 -21.23 21.33
C LEU A 119 21.20 -21.29 20.46
N LEU A 120 20.32 -20.29 20.56
CA LEU A 120 19.20 -20.16 19.64
C LEU A 120 19.70 -19.96 18.21
N GLU A 121 19.14 -20.74 17.29
CA GLU A 121 19.51 -20.75 15.88
C GLU A 121 18.25 -20.90 15.03
N GLY A 122 18.13 -20.14 13.95
CA GLY A 122 16.98 -20.20 13.07
C GLY A 122 15.71 -19.57 13.66
N GLU A 123 14.56 -20.18 13.40
CA GLU A 123 13.26 -19.56 13.66
C GLU A 123 12.77 -19.78 15.09
N TYR A 124 12.35 -18.68 15.71
CA TYR A 124 11.69 -18.62 17.00
C TYR A 124 10.23 -18.19 16.83
N ARG A 125 9.30 -18.87 17.51
CA ARG A 125 7.87 -18.52 17.52
C ARG A 125 7.32 -18.56 18.93
N GLN A 126 6.47 -17.60 19.25
CA GLN A 126 5.75 -17.51 20.52
C GLN A 126 4.26 -17.29 20.26
N TYR A 127 3.42 -17.94 21.05
CA TYR A 127 1.97 -17.94 20.94
C TYR A 127 1.33 -17.51 22.26
N ASP A 128 0.08 -17.06 22.21
CA ASP A 128 -0.76 -16.84 23.40
C ASP A 128 -1.49 -18.13 23.83
N GLU A 129 -2.19 -18.08 24.97
CA GLU A 129 -2.93 -19.24 25.51
C GLU A 129 -4.04 -19.76 24.56
N ASN A 130 -4.49 -18.95 23.59
CA ASN A 130 -5.48 -19.32 22.59
C ASN A 130 -4.85 -19.94 21.33
N GLY A 131 -3.51 -19.95 21.23
CA GLY A 131 -2.76 -20.45 20.09
C GLY A 131 -2.52 -19.40 19.00
N THR A 132 -2.82 -18.12 19.25
CA THR A 132 -2.52 -17.02 18.31
C THR A 132 -1.04 -16.70 18.35
N LEU A 133 -0.39 -16.58 17.19
CA LEU A 133 1.01 -16.19 17.10
C LEU A 133 1.18 -14.75 17.61
N LYS A 134 2.05 -14.55 18.61
CA LYS A 134 2.39 -13.24 19.20
C LYS A 134 3.72 -12.72 18.69
N THR A 135 4.70 -13.59 18.54
CA THR A 135 6.06 -13.20 18.14
C THR A 135 6.64 -14.21 17.16
N ARG A 136 7.35 -13.71 16.16
CA ARG A 136 8.18 -14.50 15.24
C ARG A 136 9.51 -13.81 15.08
N ALA A 137 10.60 -14.52 15.32
CA ALA A 137 11.94 -13.97 15.23
C ALA A 137 12.92 -14.94 14.56
N LEU A 138 14.03 -14.41 14.06
CA LEU A 138 15.15 -15.18 13.55
C LEU A 138 16.37 -14.94 14.43
N TYR A 139 17.03 -16.03 14.81
CA TYR A 139 18.24 -16.04 15.61
C TYR A 139 19.40 -16.65 14.83
N ALA A 140 20.60 -16.16 15.09
CA ALA A 140 21.85 -16.77 14.65
C ALA A 140 22.87 -16.66 15.78
N GLY A 141 23.44 -17.78 16.23
CA GLY A 141 24.42 -17.82 17.30
C GLY A 141 23.91 -17.24 18.63
N GLY A 142 22.61 -17.38 18.91
CA GLY A 142 21.98 -16.86 20.14
C GLY A 142 21.54 -15.39 20.08
N GLU A 143 21.84 -14.67 19.00
CA GLU A 143 21.47 -13.27 18.81
C GLU A 143 20.38 -13.11 17.76
N LEU A 144 19.55 -12.05 17.87
CA LEU A 144 18.60 -11.71 16.82
C LEU A 144 19.34 -11.37 15.52
N SER A 145 18.96 -12.05 14.43
CA SER A 145 19.56 -11.88 13.12
C SER A 145 18.53 -12.18 12.03
N GLY A 146 17.98 -11.11 11.44
CA GLY A 146 16.87 -11.15 10.50
C GLY A 146 15.64 -10.45 11.05
N THR A 147 14.47 -10.84 10.55
CA THR A 147 13.20 -10.18 10.87
C THR A 147 12.66 -10.61 12.25
N TYR A 148 12.32 -9.63 13.07
CA TYR A 148 11.55 -9.76 14.30
C TYR A 148 10.15 -9.17 14.10
N LYS A 149 9.11 -9.97 14.31
CA LYS A 149 7.70 -9.58 14.13
C LYS A 149 6.93 -9.76 15.43
N THR A 150 6.12 -8.77 15.78
CA THR A 150 5.16 -8.83 16.89
C THR A 150 3.77 -8.58 16.36
N TYR A 151 2.84 -9.44 16.74
CA TYR A 151 1.44 -9.42 16.33
C TYR A 151 0.57 -8.98 17.51
N ASN A 152 -0.26 -7.97 17.27
CA ASN A 152 -1.22 -7.44 18.23
C ASN A 152 -2.60 -8.08 18.04
N GLU A 153 -3.46 -7.93 19.04
CA GLU A 153 -4.81 -8.51 19.03
C GLU A 153 -5.74 -7.86 17.99
N ASP A 154 -5.45 -6.62 17.60
CA ASP A 154 -6.16 -5.89 16.54
C ASP A 154 -5.76 -6.34 15.11
N GLY A 155 -4.86 -7.31 14.99
CA GLY A 155 -4.33 -7.80 13.72
C GLY A 155 -3.15 -6.98 13.18
N SER A 156 -2.74 -5.90 13.86
CA SER A 156 -1.56 -5.14 13.47
C SER A 156 -0.27 -5.92 13.72
N CYS A 157 0.72 -5.69 12.88
CA CYS A 157 2.01 -6.37 12.90
C CYS A 157 3.14 -5.34 12.87
N ARG A 158 3.95 -5.32 13.92
CA ARG A 158 5.19 -4.55 13.99
C ARG A 158 6.36 -5.41 13.54
N MET A 159 7.20 -4.88 12.65
CA MET A 159 8.34 -5.58 12.08
C MET A 159 9.62 -4.75 12.21
N VAL A 160 10.68 -5.35 12.75
CA VAL A 160 12.02 -4.78 12.90
C VAL A 160 13.03 -5.76 12.30
N GLU A 161 14.02 -5.26 11.58
CA GLU A 161 15.14 -6.08 11.09
C GLU A 161 16.35 -5.93 12.03
N TYR A 162 16.95 -7.05 12.43
CA TYR A 162 18.11 -7.12 13.30
C TYR A 162 19.32 -7.74 12.60
N ARG A 163 20.51 -7.33 13.02
CA ARG A 163 21.78 -7.96 12.65
C ARG A 163 22.70 -7.96 13.87
N ALA A 164 23.15 -9.14 14.29
CA ALA A 164 23.99 -9.30 15.49
C ALA A 164 23.38 -8.61 16.73
N GLY A 165 22.09 -8.86 16.97
CA GLY A 165 21.35 -8.32 18.12
C GLY A 165 20.96 -6.84 18.02
N LEU A 166 21.39 -6.09 17.00
CA LEU A 166 21.12 -4.67 16.85
C LEU A 166 20.12 -4.39 15.71
N PRO A 167 19.18 -3.44 15.87
CA PRO A 167 18.32 -3.00 14.77
C PRO A 167 19.16 -2.49 13.58
N VAL A 168 18.82 -2.94 12.37
CA VAL A 168 19.47 -2.52 11.12
C VAL A 168 19.07 -1.10 10.72
N HIS A 169 17.87 -0.69 11.11
CA HIS A 169 17.30 0.62 10.81
C HIS A 169 16.92 1.33 12.12
N ASP A 170 16.85 2.66 12.05
CA ASP A 170 16.30 3.52 13.10
C ASP A 170 14.76 3.61 13.05
N TYR A 171 14.13 2.81 12.18
CA TYR A 171 12.69 2.68 12.03
C TYR A 171 12.23 1.23 12.13
N TYR A 172 10.94 1.05 12.39
CA TYR A 172 10.22 -0.19 12.23
C TYR A 172 9.10 -0.03 11.20
N LEU A 173 8.67 -1.15 10.61
CA LEU A 173 7.48 -1.19 9.76
C LEU A 173 6.29 -1.60 10.60
N LEU A 174 5.18 -0.87 10.45
CA LEU A 174 3.88 -1.25 11.02
C LEU A 174 2.94 -1.59 9.87
N ALA A 175 2.24 -2.71 10.01
CA ALA A 175 1.16 -3.12 9.13
C ALA A 175 -0.15 -3.23 9.92
N ASP A 176 -1.27 -2.83 9.36
CA ASP A 176 -2.59 -3.12 9.94
C ASP A 176 -3.16 -4.47 9.45
N GLY A 177 -4.33 -4.85 9.96
CA GLY A 177 -5.01 -6.07 9.54
C GLY A 177 -5.50 -6.06 8.08
N SER A 178 -5.52 -4.91 7.41
CA SER A 178 -5.86 -4.76 5.99
C SER A 178 -4.64 -4.80 5.08
N GLY A 179 -3.43 -4.85 5.64
CA GLY A 179 -2.17 -4.87 4.90
C GLY A 179 -1.65 -3.49 4.51
N ASN A 180 -2.24 -2.40 5.02
CA ASN A 180 -1.67 -1.07 4.87
C ASN A 180 -0.38 -0.99 5.68
N THR A 181 0.64 -0.28 5.17
CA THR A 181 1.95 -0.24 5.81
C THR A 181 2.56 1.15 5.86
N LEU A 182 3.25 1.46 6.96
CA LEU A 182 4.02 2.68 7.10
C LEU A 182 5.25 2.46 7.99
N LYS A 183 6.30 3.25 7.75
CA LYS A 183 7.49 3.28 8.59
C LYS A 183 7.29 4.23 9.76
N PHE A 184 7.80 3.84 10.93
CA PHE A 184 7.80 4.64 12.14
C PHE A 184 9.19 4.64 12.76
N ARG A 185 9.67 5.81 13.17
CA ARG A 185 10.98 5.93 13.82
C ARG A 185 10.94 5.27 15.19
N ILE A 186 11.95 4.47 15.52
CA ILE A 186 12.03 3.74 16.79
C ILE A 186 12.17 4.69 17.99
N ALA A 187 12.77 5.87 17.80
CA ALA A 187 13.09 6.79 18.88
C ALA A 187 11.86 7.50 19.49
N ASP A 188 10.84 7.79 18.69
CA ASP A 188 9.70 8.64 19.06
C ASP A 188 8.35 8.18 18.48
N ASP A 189 8.32 7.02 17.80
CA ASP A 189 7.14 6.45 17.15
C ASP A 189 6.45 7.42 16.16
N MET A 190 7.19 8.34 15.55
CA MET A 190 6.68 9.22 14.50
C MET A 190 6.72 8.56 13.11
N PRO A 191 5.73 8.81 12.24
CA PRO A 191 5.75 8.38 10.84
C PRO A 191 7.00 8.88 10.10
N VAL A 192 7.54 8.03 9.23
CA VAL A 192 8.69 8.36 8.38
C VAL A 192 8.23 8.44 6.92
N TRP A 193 8.37 9.63 6.34
CA TRP A 193 8.08 9.93 4.94
C TRP A 193 9.38 10.18 4.18
N GLU A 194 9.66 9.33 3.20
CA GLU A 194 10.89 9.39 2.41
C GLU A 194 10.57 9.76 0.96
N SER A 195 11.33 10.69 0.39
CA SER A 195 11.32 10.92 -1.05
C SER A 195 11.88 9.68 -1.76
N PRO A 196 11.15 9.03 -2.68
CA PRO A 196 11.69 7.95 -3.47
C PRO A 196 12.80 8.45 -4.40
N ALA A 197 13.79 7.61 -4.67
CA ALA A 197 14.77 7.87 -5.72
C ALA A 197 14.12 7.72 -7.10
N ILE A 198 14.58 8.48 -8.10
CA ILE A 198 14.08 8.41 -9.50
C ILE A 198 14.14 6.97 -10.04
N ALA A 199 15.13 6.17 -9.61
CA ALA A 199 15.28 4.78 -10.01
C ALA A 199 14.17 3.84 -9.48
N GLU A 200 13.48 4.21 -8.39
CA GLU A 200 12.37 3.44 -7.80
C GLU A 200 11.08 3.55 -8.63
N ARG A 201 11.02 4.49 -9.57
CA ARG A 201 9.88 4.71 -10.46
C ARG A 201 9.71 3.51 -11.40
N SER A 202 8.50 2.98 -11.57
CA SER A 202 8.19 2.01 -12.64
C SER A 202 7.38 2.68 -13.75
N ALA A 203 7.30 2.03 -14.91
CA ALA A 203 6.43 2.44 -16.00
C ALA A 203 5.39 1.35 -16.25
N ASP A 204 4.13 1.68 -15.98
CA ASP A 204 2.97 0.83 -16.21
C ASP A 204 2.22 1.31 -17.45
N TYR A 205 1.31 0.49 -17.99
CA TYR A 205 0.52 0.85 -19.17
C TYR A 205 -0.96 0.66 -18.90
N ARG A 206 -1.77 1.64 -19.31
CA ARG A 206 -3.24 1.56 -19.31
C ARG A 206 -3.74 1.99 -20.68
N ASP A 207 -4.45 1.09 -21.35
CA ASP A 207 -4.93 1.31 -22.72
C ASP A 207 -3.84 1.77 -23.70
N GLY A 208 -2.61 1.26 -23.50
CA GLY A 208 -1.43 1.63 -24.29
C GLY A 208 -0.76 2.96 -23.91
N VAL A 209 -1.32 3.72 -22.96
CA VAL A 209 -0.73 4.95 -22.45
C VAL A 209 0.22 4.64 -21.30
N PRO A 210 1.47 5.12 -21.32
CA PRO A 210 2.42 4.92 -20.22
C PRO A 210 2.06 5.79 -19.00
N TRP A 211 2.21 5.19 -17.83
CA TRP A 211 2.07 5.82 -16.51
C TRP A 211 3.36 5.59 -15.73
N GLU A 212 3.96 6.65 -15.19
CA GLU A 212 5.04 6.48 -14.23
C GLU A 212 4.48 6.32 -12.82
N VAL A 213 4.98 5.34 -12.08
CA VAL A 213 4.41 4.94 -10.79
C VAL A 213 5.51 4.87 -9.73
N TYR A 214 5.23 5.44 -8.56
CA TYR A 214 5.99 5.21 -7.34
C TYR A 214 5.19 4.36 -6.35
N PHE A 215 5.87 3.43 -5.69
CA PHE A 215 5.38 2.68 -4.55
C PHE A 215 6.27 3.00 -3.34
N LYS A 216 5.86 3.97 -2.51
CA LYS A 216 6.67 4.46 -1.38
C LYS A 216 5.79 5.01 -0.27
N ASN A 217 6.21 4.83 0.99
CA ASN A 217 5.50 5.32 2.18
C ASN A 217 4.05 4.79 2.29
N GLY A 218 3.78 3.58 1.79
CA GLY A 218 2.43 3.05 1.68
C GLY A 218 1.58 3.74 0.60
N LEU A 219 2.13 4.65 -0.19
CA LEU A 219 1.42 5.32 -1.28
C LEU A 219 1.77 4.70 -2.63
N THR A 220 0.75 4.57 -3.47
CA THR A 220 0.92 4.39 -4.92
C THR A 220 0.56 5.70 -5.58
N ILE A 221 1.54 6.35 -6.22
CA ILE A 221 1.33 7.60 -6.95
C ILE A 221 1.68 7.36 -8.40
N ALA A 222 0.67 7.39 -9.26
CA ALA A 222 0.81 7.21 -10.69
C ALA A 222 0.51 8.52 -11.42
N LEU A 223 1.31 8.84 -12.42
CA LEU A 223 1.19 10.06 -13.21
C LEU A 223 1.38 9.76 -14.70
N THR A 224 0.59 10.41 -15.54
CA THR A 224 0.82 10.50 -16.98
C THR A 224 0.60 11.92 -17.47
N ASP A 225 1.31 12.31 -18.54
CA ASP A 225 1.21 13.63 -19.15
C ASP A 225 0.80 13.53 -20.62
N ALA A 226 -0.02 14.48 -21.07
CA ALA A 226 -0.42 14.64 -22.45
C ALA A 226 -0.56 16.12 -22.81
N ILE A 227 -0.15 16.49 -24.03
CA ILE A 227 -0.35 17.85 -24.54
C ILE A 227 -1.76 17.99 -25.12
N VAL A 228 -2.57 18.87 -24.54
CA VAL A 228 -3.96 19.11 -24.99
C VAL A 228 -4.20 20.57 -25.40
N ARG A 229 -5.17 20.76 -26.31
CA ARG A 229 -5.69 22.07 -26.69
C ARG A 229 -7.15 22.19 -26.27
N ASP A 230 -7.36 22.61 -25.03
CA ASP A 230 -8.68 22.65 -24.40
C ASP A 230 -8.86 23.98 -23.65
N TYR A 231 -9.47 24.96 -24.33
CA TYR A 231 -9.56 26.36 -23.87
C TYR A 231 -8.20 26.98 -23.48
N GLY A 232 -7.13 26.48 -24.10
CA GLY A 232 -5.73 26.79 -23.83
C GLY A 232 -4.85 25.63 -24.28
N LYS A 233 -3.54 25.83 -24.31
CA LYS A 233 -2.58 24.74 -24.53
C LYS A 233 -1.96 24.36 -23.20
N TRP A 234 -2.00 23.09 -22.86
CA TRP A 234 -1.67 22.59 -21.54
C TRP A 234 -0.88 21.29 -21.61
N HIS A 235 -0.09 21.05 -20.56
CA HIS A 235 0.15 19.70 -20.06
C HIS A 235 -1.11 19.28 -19.27
N ARG A 236 -1.80 18.25 -19.73
CA ARG A 236 -2.88 17.61 -18.99
C ARG A 236 -2.27 16.44 -18.25
N VAL A 237 -2.11 16.64 -16.94
CA VAL A 237 -1.47 15.67 -16.06
C VAL A 237 -2.55 14.88 -15.35
N ASP A 238 -2.72 13.62 -15.73
CA ASP A 238 -3.63 12.70 -15.06
C ASP A 238 -2.86 12.04 -13.90
N VAL A 239 -3.43 12.08 -12.70
CA VAL A 239 -2.82 11.62 -11.45
C VAL A 239 -3.75 10.63 -10.77
N ILE A 240 -3.17 9.56 -10.23
CA ILE A 240 -3.85 8.60 -9.35
C ILE A 240 -3.03 8.49 -8.07
N ILE A 241 -3.67 8.69 -6.93
CA ILE A 241 -3.07 8.47 -5.61
C ILE A 241 -3.91 7.43 -4.88
N SER A 242 -3.28 6.32 -4.52
CA SER A 242 -3.85 5.28 -3.66
C SER A 242 -3.12 5.30 -2.33
N ASN A 243 -3.85 5.47 -1.24
CA ASN A 243 -3.29 5.49 0.10
C ASN A 243 -3.40 4.11 0.74
N ASN A 244 -2.32 3.35 0.73
CA ASN A 244 -2.16 2.08 1.47
C ASN A 244 -1.21 2.27 2.67
N SER A 245 -1.11 3.50 3.18
CA SER A 245 -0.42 3.84 4.42
C SER A 245 -1.37 3.75 5.62
N LEU A 246 -0.85 3.99 6.82
CA LEU A 246 -1.63 3.89 8.06
C LEU A 246 -2.29 5.20 8.49
N THR A 247 -2.04 6.29 7.78
CA THR A 247 -2.56 7.62 8.13
C THR A 247 -3.26 8.25 6.93
N PRO A 248 -4.33 9.04 7.16
CA PRO A 248 -4.88 9.87 6.09
C PRO A 248 -3.81 10.80 5.53
N VAL A 249 -3.84 11.05 4.23
CA VAL A 249 -2.96 12.01 3.55
C VAL A 249 -3.80 13.09 2.88
N GLU A 250 -3.38 14.35 2.99
CA GLU A 250 -3.99 15.43 2.23
C GLU A 250 -3.22 15.66 0.93
N PHE A 251 -3.95 15.87 -0.17
CA PHE A 251 -3.36 16.29 -1.43
C PHE A 251 -4.20 17.40 -2.06
N ASN A 252 -3.58 18.57 -2.22
CA ASN A 252 -4.10 19.71 -2.94
C ASN A 252 -3.19 20.04 -4.13
N PRO A 253 -3.60 19.76 -5.37
CA PRO A 253 -2.74 19.97 -6.53
C PRO A 253 -2.20 21.39 -6.67
N GLU A 254 -2.91 22.41 -6.18
CA GLU A 254 -2.50 23.81 -6.30
C GLU A 254 -1.27 24.17 -5.45
N THR A 255 -1.11 23.50 -4.31
CA THR A 255 -0.03 23.78 -3.35
C THR A 255 1.02 22.67 -3.32
N ASP A 256 0.60 21.46 -3.60
CA ASP A 256 1.40 20.25 -3.36
C ASP A 256 2.02 19.73 -4.66
N MET A 257 1.61 20.27 -5.82
CA MET A 257 2.23 19.99 -7.10
C MET A 257 2.98 21.22 -7.61
N THR A 258 4.24 21.03 -8.00
CA THR A 258 5.02 22.04 -8.73
C THR A 258 5.46 21.46 -10.06
N ALA A 259 5.60 22.33 -11.06
CA ALA A 259 6.04 21.91 -12.38
C ALA A 259 6.98 22.96 -13.00
N TYR A 260 7.96 22.51 -13.76
CA TYR A 260 8.82 23.39 -14.54
C TYR A 260 9.20 22.74 -15.88
N SER A 261 9.35 23.58 -16.90
CA SER A 261 9.88 23.19 -18.21
C SER A 261 11.38 23.44 -18.24
N VAL A 262 12.15 22.55 -18.85
CA VAL A 262 13.60 22.68 -19.05
C VAL A 262 13.85 22.78 -20.54
N ASP A 263 14.59 23.81 -20.96
CA ASP A 263 14.96 24.03 -22.35
C ASP A 263 16.28 23.32 -22.75
N GLU A 264 16.70 23.51 -24.00
CA GLU A 264 17.90 22.93 -24.60
C GLU A 264 19.22 23.40 -23.94
N HIS A 265 19.17 24.43 -23.08
CA HIS A 265 20.31 24.97 -22.33
C HIS A 265 20.23 24.63 -20.83
N ASP A 266 19.39 23.65 -20.46
CA ASP A 266 19.11 23.27 -19.07
C ASP A 266 18.55 24.41 -18.20
N VAL A 267 17.93 25.44 -18.82
CA VAL A 267 17.29 26.53 -18.08
C VAL A 267 15.87 26.14 -17.70
N ALA A 268 15.60 26.09 -16.40
CA ALA A 268 14.29 25.78 -15.85
C ALA A 268 13.37 27.02 -15.84
N THR A 269 12.13 26.85 -16.31
CA THR A 269 11.07 27.86 -16.25
C THR A 269 9.85 27.28 -15.55
N ASP A 270 9.43 27.91 -14.45
CA ASP A 270 8.27 27.47 -13.67
C ASP A 270 6.98 27.48 -14.50
N LEU A 271 6.18 26.43 -14.33
CA LEU A 271 4.88 26.27 -14.94
C LEU A 271 3.80 26.37 -13.88
N GLN A 272 2.82 27.24 -14.12
CA GLN A 272 1.67 27.36 -13.24
C GLN A 272 0.82 26.07 -13.28
N VAL A 273 0.58 25.46 -12.12
CA VAL A 273 -0.45 24.44 -11.92
C VAL A 273 -1.79 25.14 -11.70
N TRP A 274 -2.80 24.82 -12.52
CA TRP A 274 -4.07 25.54 -12.51
C TRP A 274 -5.08 24.92 -11.54
N SER A 275 -5.75 25.78 -10.78
CA SER A 275 -6.94 25.38 -10.01
C SER A 275 -8.13 25.07 -10.91
N CYS A 276 -9.01 24.19 -10.43
CA CYS A 276 -10.29 23.90 -11.10
C CYS A 276 -11.07 25.19 -11.36
N ASP A 277 -11.15 26.09 -10.37
CA ASP A 277 -11.88 27.36 -10.50
C ASP A 277 -11.23 28.31 -11.50
N SER A 278 -9.90 28.41 -11.54
CA SER A 278 -9.19 29.26 -12.51
C SER A 278 -9.40 28.76 -13.93
N TYR A 279 -9.34 27.44 -14.12
CA TYR A 279 -9.59 26.82 -15.41
C TYR A 279 -11.06 26.99 -15.85
N LEU A 280 -12.03 26.74 -14.97
CA LEU A 280 -13.46 26.92 -15.28
C LEU A 280 -13.82 28.38 -15.58
N LYS A 281 -13.19 29.37 -14.94
CA LYS A 281 -13.34 30.79 -15.32
C LYS A 281 -12.90 31.05 -16.76
N LYS A 282 -11.81 30.43 -17.19
CA LYS A 282 -11.31 30.53 -18.58
C LYS A 282 -12.25 29.86 -19.57
N VAL A 283 -12.74 28.66 -19.24
CA VAL A 283 -13.74 27.94 -20.04
C VAL A 283 -15.01 28.78 -20.18
N ASN A 284 -15.56 29.28 -19.08
CA ASN A 284 -16.77 30.10 -19.08
C ASN A 284 -16.62 31.33 -19.98
N ARG A 285 -15.49 32.06 -19.88
CA ARG A 285 -15.24 33.22 -20.75
C ARG A 285 -15.25 32.84 -22.23
N SER A 286 -14.61 31.74 -22.60
CA SER A 286 -14.56 31.29 -23.99
C SER A 286 -15.91 30.80 -24.50
N GLN A 287 -16.64 30.04 -23.69
CA GLN A 287 -17.96 29.53 -24.04
C GLN A 287 -19.00 30.66 -24.12
N THR A 288 -18.87 31.70 -23.28
CA THR A 288 -19.70 32.92 -23.39
C THR A 288 -19.50 33.59 -24.75
N TRP A 289 -18.25 33.71 -25.22
CA TRP A 289 -17.98 34.24 -26.56
C TRP A 289 -18.51 33.33 -27.67
N ALA A 290 -18.40 32.01 -27.52
CA ALA A 290 -18.96 31.06 -28.46
C ALA A 290 -20.49 31.17 -28.54
N ALA A 291 -21.18 31.31 -27.40
CA ALA A 291 -22.62 31.51 -27.34
C ALA A 291 -23.06 32.83 -27.98
N VAL A 292 -22.31 33.92 -27.79
CA VAL A 292 -22.56 35.20 -28.47
C VAL A 292 -22.42 35.05 -29.98
N LEU A 293 -21.33 34.43 -30.47
CA LEU A 293 -21.11 34.22 -31.90
C LEU A 293 -22.19 33.34 -32.52
N MET A 294 -22.57 32.27 -31.83
CA MET A 294 -23.66 31.38 -32.25
C MET A 294 -25.01 32.12 -32.30
N GLY A 295 -25.31 32.96 -31.30
CA GLY A 295 -26.49 33.83 -31.32
C GLY A 295 -26.52 34.79 -32.51
N VAL A 296 -25.38 35.39 -32.84
CA VAL A 296 -25.25 36.27 -34.02
C VAL A 296 -25.43 35.47 -35.31
N SER A 297 -24.78 34.31 -35.46
CA SER A 297 -24.88 33.51 -36.68
C SER A 297 -26.29 33.01 -36.92
N GLU A 298 -26.95 32.52 -35.88
CA GLU A 298 -28.33 32.05 -35.98
C GLU A 298 -29.32 33.18 -36.21
N GLY A 299 -29.10 34.36 -35.61
CA GLY A 299 -29.87 35.55 -35.89
C GLY A 299 -29.76 35.98 -37.36
N MET A 300 -28.55 35.96 -37.93
CA MET A 300 -28.34 36.25 -39.36
C MET A 300 -28.96 35.19 -40.27
N ALA A 301 -28.83 33.91 -39.94
CA ALA A 301 -29.41 32.81 -40.70
C ALA A 301 -30.94 32.85 -40.71
N ALA A 302 -31.57 33.09 -39.56
CA ALA A 302 -33.02 33.20 -39.43
C ALA A 302 -33.57 34.45 -40.16
N ALA A 303 -32.84 35.57 -40.13
CA ALA A 303 -33.24 36.79 -40.85
C ALA A 303 -33.25 36.60 -42.37
N GLY A 304 -32.35 35.79 -42.93
CA GLY A 304 -32.26 35.52 -44.38
C GLY A 304 -33.21 34.44 -44.89
N ALA A 305 -33.65 33.50 -44.05
CA ALA A 305 -34.38 32.30 -44.47
C ALA A 305 -35.81 32.55 -45.02
N GLY A 306 -36.37 33.73 -44.78
CA GLY A 306 -37.64 34.16 -45.37
C GLY A 306 -37.52 34.72 -46.78
N TYR A 307 -36.32 35.07 -47.24
CA TYR A 307 -36.09 35.76 -48.51
C TYR A 307 -35.57 34.80 -49.58
N SER A 308 -36.16 34.86 -50.77
CA SER A 308 -35.68 34.14 -51.96
C SER A 308 -35.51 35.13 -53.10
N THR A 309 -34.32 35.18 -53.70
CA THR A 309 -34.00 36.09 -54.82
C THR A 309 -33.74 35.27 -56.08
N SER A 310 -34.54 35.50 -57.11
CA SER A 310 -34.36 34.91 -58.44
C SER A 310 -33.83 35.97 -59.40
N THR A 311 -32.77 35.66 -60.14
CA THR A 311 -32.23 36.52 -61.19
C THR A 311 -32.38 35.83 -62.54
N THR A 312 -33.17 36.42 -63.42
CA THR A 312 -33.40 35.91 -64.77
C THR A 312 -32.67 36.80 -65.76
N THR A 313 -31.67 36.24 -66.44
CA THR A 313 -30.94 36.94 -67.51
C THR A 313 -31.44 36.42 -68.87
N GLY A 314 -32.11 37.30 -69.61
CA GLY A 314 -32.55 37.05 -70.98
C GLY A 314 -31.53 37.59 -71.97
N TYR A 315 -31.19 36.78 -72.98
CA TYR A 315 -30.30 37.15 -74.08
C TYR A 315 -31.11 37.40 -75.35
N SER A 316 -30.81 38.48 -76.06
CA SER A 316 -31.45 38.85 -77.31
C SER A 316 -30.62 38.40 -78.52
N SER A 317 -31.31 38.16 -79.64
CA SER A 317 -30.72 37.70 -80.91
C SER A 317 -29.67 38.66 -81.50
N TYR A 318 -29.68 39.94 -81.10
CA TYR A 318 -28.73 40.97 -81.55
C TYR A 318 -27.52 41.16 -80.63
N GLY A 319 -27.27 40.24 -79.68
CA GLY A 319 -26.11 40.28 -78.79
C GLY A 319 -26.28 41.13 -77.51
N GLY A 320 -27.48 41.61 -77.22
CA GLY A 320 -27.78 42.30 -75.95
C GLY A 320 -28.26 41.34 -74.87
N TYR A 321 -27.93 41.59 -73.61
CA TYR A 321 -28.50 40.86 -72.46
C TYR A 321 -29.25 41.82 -71.53
N SER A 322 -30.30 41.33 -70.89
CA SER A 322 -31.04 42.04 -69.84
C SER A 322 -31.23 41.11 -68.65
N SER A 323 -30.96 41.61 -67.44
CA SER A 323 -31.07 40.83 -66.22
C SER A 323 -32.13 41.46 -65.31
N TYR A 324 -33.05 40.64 -64.82
CA TYR A 324 -34.11 41.02 -63.90
C TYR A 324 -33.96 40.24 -62.61
N THR A 325 -33.92 40.95 -61.49
CA THR A 325 -33.85 40.34 -60.15
C THR A 325 -35.16 40.58 -59.41
N ALA A 326 -35.79 39.50 -58.93
CA ALA A 326 -37.00 39.55 -58.11
C ALA A 326 -36.74 38.89 -56.75
N THR A 327 -37.10 39.56 -55.66
CA THR A 327 -37.00 39.02 -54.30
C THR A 327 -38.39 38.82 -53.71
N THR A 328 -38.65 37.63 -53.18
CA THR A 328 -39.92 37.23 -52.57
C THR A 328 -39.71 36.88 -51.09
N TYR A 329 -40.66 37.23 -50.23
CA TYR A 329 -40.64 36.92 -48.80
C TYR A 329 -41.69 35.87 -48.43
N ASN A 330 -41.29 34.82 -47.71
CA ASN A 330 -42.16 33.77 -47.17
C ASN A 330 -42.21 33.83 -45.63
N PRO A 331 -43.30 34.35 -45.04
CA PRO A 331 -43.44 34.47 -43.59
C PRO A 331 -43.40 33.14 -42.83
N SER A 332 -43.92 32.05 -43.41
CA SER A 332 -43.94 30.75 -42.73
C SER A 332 -42.54 30.12 -42.69
N ALA A 333 -41.76 30.29 -43.76
CA ALA A 333 -40.35 29.90 -43.80
C ALA A 333 -39.52 30.70 -42.78
N ALA A 334 -39.74 32.01 -42.69
CA ALA A 334 -39.10 32.86 -41.68
C ALA A 334 -39.45 32.42 -40.25
N TYR A 335 -40.72 32.10 -39.97
CA TYR A 335 -41.16 31.63 -38.65
C TYR A 335 -40.54 30.27 -38.28
N GLN A 336 -40.54 29.31 -39.21
CA GLN A 336 -39.90 28.00 -39.01
C GLN A 336 -38.40 28.14 -38.75
N ALA A 337 -37.71 29.01 -39.49
CA ALA A 337 -36.29 29.28 -39.29
C ALA A 337 -35.99 29.88 -37.91
N ASN A 338 -36.84 30.80 -37.42
CA ASN A 338 -36.71 31.36 -36.08
C ASN A 338 -36.90 30.31 -34.97
N MET A 339 -37.90 29.43 -35.09
CA MET A 339 -38.09 28.34 -34.12
C MET A 339 -36.90 27.37 -34.11
N ALA A 340 -36.41 26.97 -35.29
CA ALA A 340 -35.27 26.07 -35.40
C ALA A 340 -33.97 26.71 -34.86
N SER A 341 -33.80 28.01 -35.09
CA SER A 341 -32.71 28.82 -34.53
C SER A 341 -32.75 28.83 -33.00
N GLN A 342 -33.92 29.10 -32.40
CA GLN A 342 -34.10 29.06 -30.94
C GLN A 342 -33.79 27.68 -30.35
N GLN A 343 -34.25 26.60 -31.00
CA GLN A 343 -33.95 25.24 -30.57
C GLN A 343 -32.44 24.95 -30.63
N ARG A 344 -31.77 25.28 -31.74
CA ARG A 344 -30.30 25.13 -31.84
C ARG A 344 -29.54 25.93 -30.79
N LEU A 345 -30.01 27.13 -30.45
CA LEU A 345 -29.43 27.95 -29.38
C LEU A 345 -29.59 27.30 -28.01
N ALA A 346 -30.75 26.72 -27.72
CA ALA A 346 -31.00 26.00 -26.48
C ALA A 346 -30.14 24.72 -26.38
N ASP A 347 -30.11 23.92 -27.45
CA ASP A 347 -29.31 22.69 -27.52
C ASP A 347 -27.81 22.99 -27.37
N PHE A 348 -27.33 24.06 -28.01
CA PHE A 348 -25.95 24.53 -27.86
C PHE A 348 -25.66 24.97 -26.41
N GLY A 349 -26.57 25.72 -25.79
CA GLY A 349 -26.44 26.13 -24.39
C GLY A 349 -26.36 24.94 -23.43
N GLN A 350 -27.18 23.91 -23.64
CA GLN A 350 -27.15 22.68 -22.86
C GLN A 350 -25.82 21.94 -23.03
N ALA A 351 -25.37 21.77 -24.28
CA ALA A 351 -24.09 21.11 -24.57
C ALA A 351 -22.90 21.79 -23.88
N LEU A 352 -22.88 23.12 -23.83
CA LEU A 352 -21.83 23.87 -23.10
C LEU A 352 -21.86 23.61 -21.59
N GLN A 353 -23.05 23.52 -20.99
CA GLN A 353 -23.20 23.22 -19.56
C GLN A 353 -22.75 21.80 -19.23
N ASP A 354 -23.17 20.83 -20.05
CA ASP A 354 -22.78 19.42 -19.89
C ASP A 354 -21.25 19.28 -20.00
N GLU A 355 -20.63 19.97 -20.95
CA GLU A 355 -19.17 19.99 -21.12
C GLU A 355 -18.46 20.56 -19.88
N GLN A 356 -18.95 21.67 -19.31
CA GLN A 356 -18.40 22.22 -18.07
C GLN A 356 -18.51 21.24 -16.91
N GLN A 357 -19.65 20.55 -16.79
CA GLN A 357 -19.88 19.58 -15.72
C GLN A 357 -18.90 18.40 -15.80
N VAL A 358 -18.72 17.83 -17.00
CA VAL A 358 -17.74 16.75 -17.22
C VAL A 358 -16.34 17.20 -16.83
N LYS A 359 -15.92 18.40 -17.26
CA LYS A 359 -14.62 18.97 -16.90
C LYS A 359 -14.48 19.15 -15.38
N LYS A 360 -15.51 19.68 -14.70
CA LYS A 360 -15.51 19.92 -13.25
C LYS A 360 -15.44 18.63 -12.42
N LEU A 361 -16.01 17.53 -12.93
CA LEU A 361 -16.01 16.23 -12.27
C LEU A 361 -14.65 15.52 -12.39
N GLY A 362 -14.00 15.61 -13.55
CA GLY A 362 -12.68 14.99 -13.75
C GLY A 362 -11.49 15.80 -13.22
N TYR A 363 -11.68 17.11 -12.97
CA TYR A 363 -10.61 17.97 -12.44
C TYR A 363 -10.29 17.60 -11.00
N LEU A 364 -9.03 17.28 -10.72
CA LEU A 364 -8.58 16.93 -9.39
C LEU A 364 -8.60 18.17 -8.47
N LYS A 365 -9.14 18.00 -7.26
CA LYS A 365 -9.27 19.06 -6.23
C LYS A 365 -8.55 18.61 -4.96
N LYS A 366 -8.54 19.47 -3.94
CA LYS A 366 -8.10 19.08 -2.60
C LYS A 366 -8.91 17.87 -2.11
N ASN A 367 -8.21 16.80 -1.73
CA ASN A 367 -8.79 15.61 -1.14
C ASN A 367 -8.01 15.21 0.12
N THR A 368 -8.73 14.69 1.11
CA THR A 368 -8.15 13.87 2.18
C THR A 368 -8.39 12.42 1.77
N ILE A 369 -7.33 11.63 1.67
CA ILE A 369 -7.37 10.24 1.20
C ILE A 369 -7.10 9.35 2.41
N TYR A 370 -8.12 8.62 2.88
CA TYR A 370 -7.97 7.72 4.02
C TYR A 370 -7.24 6.41 3.62
N PRO A 371 -6.69 5.66 4.59
CA PRO A 371 -6.15 4.32 4.33
C PRO A 371 -7.15 3.42 3.57
N GLY A 372 -6.67 2.77 2.51
CA GLY A 372 -7.44 1.95 1.59
C GLY A 372 -8.19 2.73 0.49
N GLU A 373 -8.23 4.06 0.54
CA GLU A 373 -8.89 4.88 -0.49
C GLU A 373 -7.97 5.23 -1.65
N SER A 374 -8.59 5.65 -2.75
CA SER A 374 -7.86 6.17 -3.91
C SER A 374 -8.61 7.33 -4.53
N VAL A 375 -7.85 8.32 -5.01
CA VAL A 375 -8.37 9.43 -5.79
C VAL A 375 -7.71 9.44 -7.16
N SER A 376 -8.45 9.89 -8.16
CA SER A 376 -7.94 10.07 -9.51
C SER A 376 -8.57 11.29 -10.15
N GLY A 377 -7.85 11.90 -11.08
CA GLY A 377 -8.33 13.04 -11.85
C GLY A 377 -7.19 13.64 -12.65
N PHE A 378 -7.45 14.79 -13.25
CA PHE A 378 -6.43 15.53 -13.98
C PHE A 378 -6.27 16.95 -13.47
N VAL A 379 -5.10 17.53 -13.74
CA VAL A 379 -4.84 18.96 -13.61
C VAL A 379 -4.25 19.50 -14.89
N HIS A 380 -4.49 20.78 -15.16
CA HIS A 380 -3.79 21.47 -16.24
C HIS A 380 -2.59 22.22 -15.69
N VAL A 381 -1.45 21.96 -16.30
CA VAL A 381 -0.21 22.70 -16.08
C VAL A 381 0.07 23.55 -17.31
N ALA A 382 0.49 24.80 -17.10
CA ALA A 382 0.80 25.72 -18.18
C ALA A 382 1.80 25.12 -19.15
N TRP A 383 1.60 25.34 -20.45
CA TRP A 383 2.54 24.89 -21.48
C TRP A 383 3.51 26.01 -21.84
N ILE A 384 4.81 25.76 -21.67
CA ILE A 384 5.90 26.60 -22.19
C ILE A 384 6.81 25.68 -23.01
N LYS A 385 7.36 26.19 -24.12
CA LYS A 385 8.28 25.41 -24.96
C LYS A 385 9.49 24.96 -24.13
N GLY A 386 9.89 23.71 -24.25
CA GLY A 386 11.09 23.11 -23.67
C GLY A 386 11.38 21.76 -24.32
N GLU A 387 12.38 21.05 -23.80
CA GLU A 387 12.71 19.67 -24.18
C GLU A 387 12.11 18.65 -23.23
N ARG A 388 12.09 18.96 -21.92
CA ARG A 388 11.46 18.12 -20.90
C ARG A 388 10.70 18.94 -19.88
N VAL A 389 9.70 18.33 -19.28
CA VAL A 389 8.91 18.87 -18.18
C VAL A 389 9.12 17.99 -16.96
N VAL A 390 9.23 18.63 -15.80
CA VAL A 390 9.34 17.96 -14.51
C VAL A 390 8.10 18.30 -13.69
N PHE A 391 7.49 17.27 -13.11
CA PHE A 391 6.43 17.41 -12.13
C PHE A 391 6.92 16.89 -10.78
N ILE A 392 6.63 17.63 -9.70
CA ILE A 392 6.97 17.22 -8.34
C ILE A 392 5.68 17.25 -7.53
N ILE A 393 5.28 16.09 -7.01
CA ILE A 393 4.18 15.94 -6.07
C ILE A 393 4.76 15.83 -4.66
N ARG A 394 4.24 16.62 -3.71
CA ARG A 394 4.66 16.63 -2.30
C ARG A 394 3.55 16.07 -1.43
N ILE A 395 3.85 15.04 -0.65
CA ILE A 395 2.90 14.48 0.33
C ILE A 395 3.66 14.25 1.63
N GLU A 396 3.18 14.86 2.71
CA GLU A 396 3.78 14.73 4.06
C GLU A 396 5.29 15.04 4.10
N GLY A 397 5.74 15.97 3.25
CA GLY A 397 7.15 16.37 3.12
C GLY A 397 8.01 15.51 2.20
N ALA A 398 7.52 14.35 1.73
CA ALA A 398 8.20 13.55 0.72
C ALA A 398 7.92 14.09 -0.70
N GLU A 399 8.94 14.10 -1.55
CA GLU A 399 8.88 14.59 -2.93
C GLU A 399 8.91 13.44 -3.93
N TYR A 400 7.92 13.40 -4.81
CA TYR A 400 7.77 12.39 -5.88
C TYR A 400 7.99 13.07 -7.22
N ILE A 401 9.11 12.76 -7.88
CA ILE A 401 9.60 13.48 -9.06
C ILE A 401 9.36 12.68 -10.35
N TYR A 402 8.80 13.36 -11.33
CA TYR A 402 8.24 12.83 -12.58
C TYR A 402 8.85 13.61 -13.75
N GLU A 403 9.34 12.93 -14.78
CA GLU A 403 10.01 13.60 -15.92
C GLU A 403 9.52 13.08 -17.27
N TRP A 404 9.11 14.00 -18.15
CA TRP A 404 8.62 13.70 -19.49
C TRP A 404 9.35 14.54 -20.53
N GLY A 405 9.69 13.92 -21.66
CA GLY A 405 10.03 14.65 -22.88
C GLY A 405 8.75 15.13 -23.55
N PHE A 406 8.79 16.27 -24.22
CA PHE A 406 7.60 16.73 -24.97
C PHE A 406 7.95 17.58 -26.19
N ASP A 407 7.03 17.60 -27.15
CA ASP A 407 7.07 18.45 -28.33
C ASP A 407 5.82 19.36 -28.41
N LYS A 408 5.58 19.97 -29.58
CA LYS A 408 4.43 20.88 -29.75
C LYS A 408 3.07 20.17 -29.63
N LYS A 409 3.01 18.85 -29.81
CA LYS A 409 1.81 18.03 -29.95
C LYS A 409 1.74 16.86 -28.97
N ASN A 410 2.87 16.31 -28.54
CA ASN A 410 2.94 15.06 -27.79
C ASN A 410 3.85 15.19 -26.57
N ALA A 411 3.57 14.39 -25.54
CA ALA A 411 4.47 14.11 -24.43
C ALA A 411 4.84 12.61 -24.47
N PHE A 412 6.04 12.26 -24.03
CA PHE A 412 6.56 10.89 -24.06
C PHE A 412 7.56 10.65 -22.91
N LEU A 413 7.69 9.39 -22.50
CA LEU A 413 8.66 9.02 -21.47
C LEU A 413 10.09 9.24 -21.98
N LEU A 414 10.94 9.81 -21.12
CA LEU A 414 12.38 9.82 -21.35
C LEU A 414 12.91 8.39 -21.16
N ASN A 415 13.70 7.89 -22.11
CA ASN A 415 14.35 6.60 -21.95
C ASN A 415 15.26 6.63 -20.71
N LYS A 416 15.15 5.62 -19.83
CA LYS A 416 15.97 5.47 -18.61
C LYS A 416 17.46 5.23 -18.85
N ASN A 417 17.98 5.51 -20.05
CA ASN A 417 19.36 5.28 -20.41
C ASN A 417 20.11 6.61 -20.46
N ASN A 418 20.66 7.01 -19.31
CA ASN A 418 22.08 7.33 -19.15
C ASN A 418 22.40 7.58 -17.67
#